data_AF-N9T7V3-F1
#
_entry.id   AF-N9T7V3-F1
#
_cell.length_a   1.000
_cell.length_b   1.000
_cell.length_c   1.000
_cell.angle_alpha   90.00
_cell.angle_beta   90.00
_cell.angle_gamma   90.00
#
_symmetry.space_group_name_H-M   'P 1'
#
loop_
_entity.id
_entity.type
_entity.pdbx_description
1 polymer ?
#
loop_
_entity_poly.entity_id
_entity_poly.type
_entity_poly.pdbx_seq_one_letter_code
_entity_poly.pdbx_strand_id
1 'polypeptide(L)' 'MDEDEIDYETTERHEHFKGTVISRKSVAAFVVKIIQTPALASRKNLGLNKPHSDADQPYFI' A
#
# COMPACT_ATOMS: atom_id res chain seq x y z
N MET A 1 15.50 -5.51 6.04
CA MET A 1 14.91 -5.36 7.40
C MET A 1 13.40 -5.20 7.26
N ASP A 2 12.59 -5.69 8.20
CA ASP A 2 11.17 -5.34 8.22
C ASP A 2 10.98 -3.93 8.76
N GLU A 3 10.45 -3.03 7.93
CA GLU A 3 10.09 -1.69 8.40
C GLU A 3 8.84 -1.75 9.29
N ASP A 4 8.98 -1.27 10.53
CA ASP A 4 7.93 -1.30 11.55
C ASP A 4 6.97 -0.10 11.47
N GLU A 5 6.70 0.39 10.25
CA GLU A 5 5.87 1.55 9.99
C GLU A 5 4.50 1.19 9.41
N ILE A 6 3.52 2.08 9.63
CA ILE A 6 2.24 2.06 8.93
C ILE A 6 2.13 3.38 8.17
N ASP A 7 2.57 3.34 6.93
CA ASP A 7 2.49 4.44 5.97
C ASP A 7 2.16 3.87 4.59
N TYR A 8 1.02 4.28 4.03
CA TYR A 8 0.55 3.82 2.73
C TYR A 8 -0.44 4.79 2.08
N GLU A 9 -0.46 4.78 0.76
CA GLU A 9 -1.52 5.35 -0.08
C GLU A 9 -2.05 4.29 -1.05
N THR A 10 -3.25 4.54 -1.59
CA THR A 10 -3.89 3.66 -2.56
C THR A 10 -3.95 4.28 -3.94
N THR A 11 -3.92 3.44 -4.97
CA THR A 11 -4.21 3.81 -6.35
C THR A 11 -5.38 2.99 -6.89
N GLU A 12 -6.21 3.58 -7.75
CA GLU A 12 -7.30 2.85 -8.42
C GLU A 12 -6.76 2.05 -9.63
N ARG A 13 -7.54 1.10 -10.14
CA ARG A 13 -7.14 0.15 -11.22
C ARG A 13 -6.41 0.76 -12.42
N HIS A 14 -6.77 1.99 -12.80
CA HIS A 14 -6.26 2.67 -13.99
C HIS A 14 -5.28 3.80 -13.65
N GLU A 15 -4.90 3.93 -12.38
CA GLU A 15 -3.88 4.85 -11.92
C GLU A 15 -2.52 4.16 -11.88
N HIS A 16 -1.47 4.89 -12.26
CA HIS A 16 -0.11 4.43 -12.05
C HIS A 16 0.21 4.35 -10.56
N PHE A 17 1.00 3.35 -10.17
CA PHE A 17 1.61 3.35 -8.85
C PHE A 17 2.43 4.62 -8.62
N LYS A 18 2.40 5.12 -7.39
CA LYS A 18 3.06 6.36 -6.97
C LYS A 18 4.30 6.10 -6.10
N GLY A 19 4.68 4.84 -5.97
CA GLY A 19 5.80 4.41 -5.15
C GLY A 19 6.23 3.00 -5.50
N THR A 20 7.49 2.70 -5.23
CA THR A 20 8.15 1.45 -5.63
C THR A 20 8.33 0.49 -4.46
N VAL A 21 8.10 0.94 -3.22
CA VAL A 21 8.25 0.14 -1.99
C VAL A 21 7.06 0.26 -1.05
N ILE A 22 6.91 -0.71 -0.15
CA ILE A 22 5.93 -0.70 0.94
C ILE A 22 6.34 -1.65 2.06
N SER A 23 6.04 -1.30 3.32
CA SER A 23 6.23 -2.19 4.47
C SER A 23 5.14 -3.27 4.53
N ARG A 24 5.49 -4.47 5.01
CA ARG A 24 4.51 -5.56 5.24
C ARG A 24 3.47 -5.18 6.30
N LYS A 25 3.86 -4.37 7.28
CA LYS A 25 2.97 -3.88 8.35
C LYS A 25 1.92 -2.90 7.80
N SER A 26 2.27 -2.03 6.86
CA SER A 26 1.31 -1.19 6.12
C SER A 26 0.26 -2.02 5.38
N VAL A 27 0.68 -3.09 4.69
CA VAL A 27 -0.23 -4.02 4.01
C VAL A 27 -1.19 -4.67 5.02
N ALA A 28 -0.66 -5.20 6.12
CA ALA A 28 -1.47 -5.83 7.15
C ALA A 28 -2.48 -4.85 7.78
N ALA A 29 -2.06 -3.61 8.06
CA ALA A 29 -2.94 -2.57 8.59
C ALA A 29 -4.10 -2.25 7.63
N PHE A 30 -3.82 -2.16 6.32
CA PHE A 30 -4.86 -1.95 5.32
C PHE A 30 -5.84 -3.14 5.22
N VAL A 31 -5.33 -4.37 5.26
CA VAL A 31 -6.17 -5.59 5.29
C VAL A 31 -7.09 -5.61 6.51
N VAL A 32 -6.56 -5.33 7.71
CA VAL A 32 -7.38 -5.24 8.94
C VAL A 32 -8.45 -4.15 8.82
N LYS A 33 -8.10 -2.99 8.24
CA LYS A 33 -9.07 -1.91 7.99
C LYS A 33 -10.21 -2.36 7.07
N ILE A 34 -9.93 -3.15 6.03
CA ILE A 34 -10.96 -3.73 5.15
C ILE A 34 -11.81 -4.75 5.90
N ILE A 35 -11.21 -5.62 6.72
CA ILE A 35 -11.96 -6.60 7.54
C ILE A 35 -12.95 -5.88 8.46
N GLN A 36 -12.52 -4.78 9.09
CA GLN A 36 -13.36 -3.96 9.98
C GLN A 36 -14.42 -3.16 9.22
N THR A 37 -14.10 -2.68 8.01
CA THR A 37 -15.02 -1.89 7.16
C THR A 37 -15.04 -2.42 5.72
N PRO A 38 -15.75 -3.53 5.42
CA PRO A 38 -15.68 -4.18 4.11
C PRO A 38 -16.09 -3.29 2.94
N ALA A 39 -16.99 -2.34 3.17
CA ALA A 39 -17.45 -1.39 2.15
C ALA A 39 -16.32 -0.50 1.59
N LEU A 40 -15.21 -0.32 2.32
CA LEU A 40 -14.09 0.53 1.92
C LEU A 40 -13.42 0.08 0.60
N ALA A 41 -13.34 -1.24 0.38
CA ALA A 41 -12.67 -1.83 -0.78
C ALA A 41 -13.57 -2.79 -1.57
N SER A 42 -14.86 -2.88 -1.23
CA SER A 42 -15.79 -3.76 -1.91
C SER A 42 -15.85 -3.45 -3.40
N ARG A 43 -15.64 -4.49 -4.24
CA ARG A 43 -15.63 -4.40 -5.70
C ARG A 43 -14.59 -3.43 -6.28
N LYS A 44 -13.58 -3.04 -5.49
CA LYS A 44 -12.45 -2.21 -5.93
C LYS A 44 -11.23 -3.06 -6.26
N ASN A 45 -10.37 -2.54 -7.12
CA ASN A 45 -9.03 -3.06 -7.35
C ASN A 45 -8.05 -1.92 -7.01
N LEU A 46 -7.32 -2.11 -5.92
CA LEU A 46 -6.49 -1.07 -5.31
C LEU A 46 -5.03 -1.48 -5.31
N GLY A 47 -4.18 -0.61 -5.84
CA GLY A 47 -2.74 -0.64 -5.55
C GLY A 47 -2.47 -0.09 -4.16
N LEU A 48 -1.34 -0.47 -3.58
CA LEU A 48 -0.88 -0.01 -2.27
C LEU A 48 0.63 0.27 -2.32
N ASN A 49 1.07 1.48 -1.99
CA ASN A 49 2.49 1.87 -1.94
C ASN A 49 2.77 2.83 -0.77
N LYS A 50 4.03 2.95 -0.33
CA LYS A 50 4.46 4.01 0.59
C LYS A 50 4.40 5.36 -0.16
N PRO A 51 3.84 6.43 0.43
CA PRO A 51 3.87 7.76 -0.18
C PRO A 51 5.30 8.25 -0.42
N HIS A 52 5.50 9.05 -1.47
CA HIS A 52 6.80 9.68 -1.78
C HIS A 52 7.96 8.68 -1.94
N SER A 53 7.65 7.46 -2.38
CA SER A 53 8.63 6.38 -2.53
C SER A 53 8.87 5.96 -3.99
N ASP A 54 8.52 6.85 -4.92
CA ASP A 54 8.77 6.65 -6.34
C ASP A 54 10.27 6.67 -6.64
N ALA A 55 10.75 5.60 -7.25
CA ALA A 55 12.16 5.38 -7.58
C ALA A 55 12.28 4.32 -8.68
N ASP A 56 13.40 4.34 -9.41
CA ASP A 56 13.64 3.42 -10.54
C ASP A 56 13.54 1.94 -10.16
N GLN A 57 13.90 1.59 -8.91
CA GLN A 57 13.87 0.23 -8.39
C GLN A 57 13.51 0.22 -6.90
N PRO A 58 12.93 -0.88 -6.39
CA PRO A 58 12.76 -1.04 -4.96
C PRO A 58 14.13 -1.10 -4.29
N TYR A 59 14.29 -0.38 -3.18
CA TYR A 59 15.49 -0.48 -2.38
C TYR A 59 15.41 -1.72 -1.49
N PHE A 60 16.49 -2.49 -1.48
CA PHE A 60 16.65 -3.63 -0.58
C PHE A 60 17.64 -3.24 0.52
N ILE A 61 17.17 -3.22 1.76
CA ILE A 61 17.97 -3.09 2.99
C ILE A 61 17.86 -4.36 3.83
#